data_AF-A0A258DC32-F1
#
_entry.id   AF-A0A258DC32-F1
#
_cell.length_a   1.000
_cell.length_b   1.000
_cell.length_c   1.000
_cell.angle_alpha   90.00
_cell.angle_beta   90.00
_cell.angle_gamma   90.00
#
_symmetry.space_group_name_H-M   'P 1'
#
loop_
_entity.id
_entity.type
_entity.pdbx_description
1 polymer ?
#
loop_
_entity_poly.entity_id
_entity_poly.type
_entity_poly.pdbx_seq_one_letter_code
_entity_poly.pdbx_strand_id
1 'polypeptide(L)'
;KAIPQLYGDGWLVVGDAAQFNNAIHREGSNLAMTTGRIAAEAIFHLKSRREPMNKANLALYKKMVEESFVMKDLKKYKDMPSLLHTQSRNFFLTYPELMSKAAQNFLRVDGTPKLDKERATVRAFVSRRSWPGLIGDAFRLARAWR
;
A
#
# COMPACT_ATOMS: atom_id res chain seq x y z
N LYS A 1 11.69 -5.80 -3.44
CA LYS A 1 12.63 -6.70 -2.71
C LYS A 1 12.07 -7.13 -1.35
N ALA A 2 10.74 -7.20 -1.16
CA ALA A 2 10.13 -7.49 0.14
C ALA A 2 9.72 -8.98 0.26
N ILE A 3 9.13 -9.55 -0.79
CA ILE A 3 8.67 -10.94 -0.81
C ILE A 3 9.88 -11.89 -0.80
N PRO A 4 10.00 -12.79 0.20
CA PRO A 4 11.07 -13.77 0.27
C PRO A 4 10.83 -14.93 -0.71
N GLN A 5 11.72 -15.92 -0.69
CA GLN A 5 11.47 -17.17 -1.40
C GLN A 5 10.22 -17.86 -0.83
N LEU A 6 9.24 -18.16 -1.69
CA LEU A 6 7.92 -18.65 -1.29
C LEU A 6 7.82 -20.18 -1.15
N TYR A 7 8.79 -20.91 -1.69
CA TYR A 7 8.76 -22.38 -1.73
C TYR A 7 10.18 -22.96 -1.83
N GLY A 8 10.32 -24.21 -1.42
CA GLY A 8 11.54 -25.01 -1.59
C GLY A 8 11.23 -26.50 -1.47
N ASP A 9 12.25 -27.33 -1.22
CA ASP A 9 12.05 -28.78 -1.12
C ASP A 9 11.23 -29.13 0.12
N GLY A 10 9.98 -29.54 -0.09
CA GLY A 10 9.03 -29.94 0.95
C GLY A 10 8.38 -28.80 1.73
N TRP A 11 8.56 -27.52 1.35
CA TRP A 11 8.00 -26.40 2.10
C TRP A 11 7.42 -25.29 1.23
N LEU A 12 6.42 -24.59 1.77
CA LEU A 12 5.78 -23.38 1.24
C LEU A 12 5.68 -22.33 2.35
N VAL A 13 5.70 -21.05 1.99
CA VAL A 13 5.50 -19.92 2.93
C VAL A 13 4.28 -19.13 2.49
N VAL A 14 3.40 -18.81 3.45
CA VAL A 14 2.11 -18.13 3.22
C VAL A 14 1.94 -16.95 4.18
N GLY A 15 0.97 -16.08 3.90
CA GLY A 15 0.62 -14.95 4.75
C GLY A 15 1.79 -14.01 5.09
N ASP A 16 1.81 -13.53 6.32
CA ASP A 16 2.79 -12.55 6.79
C ASP A 16 4.23 -13.06 6.76
N ALA A 17 4.45 -14.37 6.91
CA ALA A 17 5.77 -14.99 6.76
C ALA A 17 6.33 -14.80 5.33
N ALA A 18 5.45 -14.67 4.33
CA ALA A 18 5.78 -14.34 2.95
C ALA A 18 5.72 -12.83 2.65
N GLN A 19 5.53 -11.99 3.67
CA GLN A 19 5.28 -10.56 3.56
C GLN A 19 4.04 -10.21 2.70
N PHE A 20 3.03 -11.07 2.71
CA PHE A 20 1.75 -10.78 2.08
C PHE A 20 0.87 -9.91 2.97
N ASN A 21 1.27 -8.66 3.14
CA ASN A 21 0.56 -7.66 3.92
C ASN A 21 0.49 -6.33 3.15
N ASN A 22 -0.70 -5.74 3.09
CA ASN A 22 -0.94 -4.39 2.57
C ASN A 22 -1.38 -3.46 3.71
N ALA A 23 -0.39 -2.81 4.33
CA ALA A 23 -0.59 -1.92 5.47
C ALA A 23 -1.46 -0.69 5.17
N ILE A 24 -1.60 -0.29 3.90
CA ILE A 24 -2.36 0.92 3.52
C ILE A 24 -3.86 0.66 3.59
N HIS A 25 -4.29 -0.53 3.17
CA HIS A 25 -5.70 -0.96 3.22
C HIS A 25 -6.02 -1.74 4.48
N ARG A 26 -5.03 -1.96 5.36
CA ARG A 26 -5.13 -2.84 6.54
C ARG A 26 -5.56 -4.25 6.14
N GLU A 27 -5.03 -4.73 5.02
CA GLU A 27 -5.33 -6.04 4.45
C GLU A 27 -4.16 -6.98 4.70
N GLY A 28 -4.33 -7.89 5.65
CA GLY A 28 -3.37 -8.97 5.94
C GLY A 28 -4.07 -10.32 6.01
N SER A 29 -5.15 -10.42 6.79
CA SER A 29 -5.89 -11.68 6.95
C SER A 29 -6.48 -12.22 5.65
N ASN A 30 -7.02 -11.36 4.78
CA ASN A 30 -7.53 -11.77 3.47
C ASN A 30 -6.43 -12.36 2.57
N LEU A 31 -5.24 -11.72 2.55
CA LEU A 31 -4.07 -12.18 1.79
C LEU A 31 -3.51 -13.48 2.39
N ALA A 32 -3.45 -13.58 3.72
CA ALA A 32 -3.02 -14.80 4.42
C ALA A 32 -3.94 -15.99 4.15
N MET A 33 -5.27 -15.81 4.28
CA MET A 33 -6.24 -16.86 3.98
C MET A 33 -6.17 -17.28 2.50
N THR A 34 -6.07 -16.31 1.60
CA THR A 34 -6.00 -16.58 0.15
C THR A 34 -4.73 -17.34 -0.22
N THR A 35 -3.58 -16.92 0.30
CA THR A 35 -2.30 -17.57 0.03
C THR A 35 -2.21 -18.95 0.68
N GLY A 36 -2.84 -19.16 1.84
CA GLY A 36 -3.04 -20.47 2.44
C GLY A 36 -3.90 -21.40 1.57
N ARG A 37 -5.03 -20.92 1.06
CA ARG A 37 -5.87 -21.67 0.11
C ARG A 37 -5.10 -22.05 -1.15
N ILE A 38 -4.40 -21.10 -1.78
CA ILE A 38 -3.61 -21.35 -2.99
C ILE A 38 -2.48 -22.37 -2.73
N ALA A 39 -1.84 -22.32 -1.56
CA ALA A 39 -0.84 -23.31 -1.16
C ALA A 39 -1.45 -24.71 -1.06
N ALA A 40 -2.62 -24.83 -0.43
CA ALA A 40 -3.34 -26.10 -0.33
C ALA A 40 -3.76 -26.64 -1.71
N GLU A 41 -4.24 -25.78 -2.61
CA GLU A 41 -4.59 -26.15 -3.99
C GLU A 41 -3.37 -26.63 -4.78
N ALA A 42 -2.24 -25.94 -4.68
CA ALA A 42 -0.99 -26.37 -5.31
C ALA A 42 -0.56 -27.76 -4.81
N ILE A 43 -0.59 -27.98 -3.49
CA ILE A 43 -0.28 -29.29 -2.88
C ILE A 43 -1.25 -30.37 -3.39
N PHE A 44 -2.54 -30.07 -3.46
CA PHE A 44 -3.56 -31.00 -3.97
C PHE A 44 -3.31 -31.39 -5.44
N HIS A 45 -2.98 -30.41 -6.30
CA HIS A 45 -2.65 -30.68 -7.70
C HIS A 45 -1.42 -31.59 -7.84
N LEU A 46 -0.36 -31.35 -7.06
CA LEU A 46 0.84 -32.19 -7.10
C LEU A 46 0.55 -33.61 -6.58
N LYS A 47 -0.18 -33.75 -5.47
CA LYS A 47 -0.56 -35.06 -4.93
C LYS A 47 -1.44 -35.86 -5.87
N SER A 48 -2.42 -35.23 -6.52
CA SER A 48 -3.33 -35.93 -7.45
C SER A 48 -2.61 -36.46 -8.69
N ARG A 49 -1.49 -35.83 -9.09
CA ARG A 49 -0.62 -36.29 -10.18
C ARG A 49 0.51 -37.22 -9.72
N ARG A 50 0.61 -37.51 -8.43
CA ARG A 50 1.70 -38.27 -7.80
C ARG A 50 3.09 -37.65 -8.05
N GLU A 51 3.14 -36.32 -8.16
CA GLU A 51 4.38 -35.59 -8.35
C GLU A 51 5.10 -35.39 -7.00
N PRO A 52 6.45 -35.48 -6.95
CA PRO A 52 7.20 -35.26 -5.72
C PRO A 52 7.11 -33.80 -5.25
N MET A 53 7.12 -33.58 -3.93
CA MET A 53 7.10 -32.25 -3.30
C MET A 53 8.48 -31.59 -3.28
N ASN A 54 9.12 -31.51 -4.45
CA ASN A 54 10.41 -30.84 -4.61
C ASN A 54 10.21 -29.37 -5.05
N LYS A 55 11.29 -28.59 -5.00
CA LYS A 55 11.29 -27.17 -5.38
C LYS A 55 10.78 -26.93 -6.81
N ALA A 56 11.08 -27.81 -7.76
CA ALA A 56 10.67 -27.63 -9.15
C ALA A 56 9.14 -27.69 -9.30
N ASN A 57 8.51 -28.67 -8.66
CA ASN A 57 7.06 -28.85 -8.72
C ASN A 57 6.31 -27.82 -7.87
N LEU A 58 6.85 -27.48 -6.69
CA LEU A 58 6.27 -26.45 -5.82
C LEU A 58 6.36 -25.03 -6.39
N ALA A 59 7.10 -24.81 -7.48
CA ALA A 59 7.05 -23.56 -8.23
C ALA A 59 5.64 -23.23 -8.76
N LEU A 60 4.76 -24.24 -8.89
CA LEU A 60 3.35 -24.07 -9.17
C LEU A 60 2.67 -23.10 -8.20
N TYR A 61 2.97 -23.19 -6.89
CA TYR A 61 2.42 -22.30 -5.88
C TYR A 61 2.71 -20.84 -6.19
N LYS A 62 3.98 -20.52 -6.50
CA LYS A 62 4.38 -19.16 -6.86
C LYS A 62 3.64 -18.67 -8.10
N LYS A 63 3.52 -19.50 -9.14
CA LYS A 63 2.78 -19.14 -10.35
C LYS A 63 1.31 -18.80 -10.04
N MET A 64 0.64 -19.63 -9.24
CA MET A 64 -0.75 -19.40 -8.85
C MET A 64 -0.91 -18.11 -8.01
N VAL A 65 0.03 -17.82 -7.10
CA VAL A 65 0.04 -16.56 -6.35
C VAL A 65 0.26 -15.36 -7.27
N GLU A 66 1.17 -15.46 -8.25
CA GLU A 66 1.44 -14.41 -9.23
C GLU A 66 0.23 -14.08 -10.12
N GLU A 67 -0.60 -15.07 -10.42
CA GLU A 67 -1.85 -14.91 -11.19
C GLU A 67 -3.02 -14.36 -10.35
N SER A 68 -2.95 -14.51 -9.02
CA SER A 68 -3.99 -14.07 -8.08
C SER A 68 -4.02 -12.56 -7.83
N PHE A 69 -5.08 -12.07 -7.18
CA PHE A 69 -5.20 -10.67 -6.78
C PHE A 69 -4.14 -10.26 -5.75
N VAL A 70 -3.63 -11.20 -4.93
CA VAL A 70 -2.62 -10.93 -3.89
C VAL A 70 -1.39 -10.24 -4.48
N MET A 71 -0.87 -10.75 -5.59
CA MET A 71 0.30 -10.16 -6.23
C MET A 71 -0.02 -8.84 -6.92
N LYS A 72 -1.24 -8.67 -7.44
CA LYS A 72 -1.68 -7.41 -8.07
C LYS A 72 -1.75 -6.30 -7.03
N ASP A 73 -2.33 -6.58 -5.87
CA ASP A 73 -2.50 -5.61 -4.79
C ASP A 73 -1.16 -5.21 -4.17
N LEU A 74 -0.27 -6.17 -3.91
CA LEU A 74 1.07 -5.87 -3.40
C LEU A 74 1.89 -5.03 -4.39
N LYS A 75 1.75 -5.27 -5.70
CA LYS A 75 2.44 -4.48 -6.73
C LYS A 75 1.94 -3.03 -6.78
N LYS A 76 0.63 -2.82 -6.63
CA LYS A 76 -0.02 -1.50 -6.67
C LYS A 76 0.48 -0.54 -5.59
N TYR A 77 0.93 -1.08 -4.47
CA TYR A 77 1.28 -0.29 -3.30
C TYR A 77 2.74 -0.42 -2.86
N LYS A 78 3.60 -1.06 -3.68
CA LYS A 78 4.98 -1.39 -3.32
C LYS A 78 5.84 -0.17 -2.91
N ASP A 79 5.56 1.00 -3.48
CA ASP A 79 6.37 2.22 -3.30
C ASP A 79 5.80 3.14 -2.20
N MET A 80 4.57 2.89 -1.75
CA MET A 80 3.86 3.75 -0.81
C MET A 80 4.46 3.73 0.60
N PRO A 81 4.88 2.59 1.19
CA PRO A 81 5.55 2.60 2.49
C PRO A 81 6.82 3.46 2.47
N SER A 82 7.63 3.34 1.41
CA SER A 82 8.87 4.12 1.26
C SER A 82 8.58 5.63 1.17
N LEU A 83 7.54 6.02 0.42
CA LEU A 83 7.10 7.42 0.35
C LEU A 83 6.65 7.94 1.72
N LEU A 84 5.81 7.18 2.42
CA LEU A 84 5.27 7.56 3.73
C LEU A 84 6.38 7.63 4.80
N HIS A 85 7.43 6.81 4.71
CA HIS A 85 8.58 6.92 5.59
C HIS A 85 9.43 8.15 5.27
N THR A 86 9.73 8.40 3.99
CA THR A 86 10.61 9.49 3.55
C THR A 86 9.97 10.87 3.77
N GLN A 87 8.65 10.97 3.61
CA GLN A 87 7.90 12.22 3.72
C GLN A 87 6.88 12.21 4.87
N SER A 88 7.15 11.40 5.91
CA SER A 88 6.25 11.15 7.04
C SER A 88 5.69 12.42 7.67
N ARG A 89 6.54 13.42 7.93
CA ARG A 89 6.11 14.69 8.53
C ARG A 89 5.06 15.42 7.70
N ASN A 90 5.19 15.43 6.37
CA ASN A 90 4.23 16.12 5.52
C ASN A 90 2.90 15.38 5.47
N PHE A 91 2.94 14.06 5.21
CA PHE A 91 1.73 13.26 5.04
C PHE A 91 0.98 12.98 6.34
N PHE A 92 1.67 12.80 7.47
CA PHE A 92 1.03 12.45 8.74
C PHE A 92 0.79 13.64 9.67
N LEU A 93 1.48 14.77 9.49
CA LEU A 93 1.31 15.94 10.39
C LEU A 93 0.88 17.19 9.61
N THR A 94 1.71 17.66 8.68
CA THR A 94 1.50 18.96 8.03
C THR A 94 0.20 19.01 7.22
N TYR A 95 -0.07 18.02 6.36
CA TYR A 95 -1.27 18.03 5.54
C TYR A 95 -2.56 17.82 6.34
N PRO A 96 -2.66 16.87 7.29
CA PRO A 96 -3.83 16.76 8.16
C PRO A 96 -4.13 18.04 8.95
N GLU A 97 -3.10 18.69 9.50
CA GLU A 97 -3.25 19.97 10.23
C GLU A 97 -3.78 21.07 9.30
N LEU A 98 -3.20 21.20 8.09
CA LEU A 98 -3.61 22.18 7.10
C LEU A 98 -5.04 21.94 6.60
N MET A 99 -5.40 20.70 6.31
CA MET A 99 -6.75 20.33 5.90
C MET A 99 -7.78 20.62 6.99
N SER A 100 -7.45 20.32 8.25
CA SER A 100 -8.31 20.62 9.40
C SER A 100 -8.53 22.12 9.54
N LYS A 101 -7.46 22.93 9.43
CA LYS A 101 -7.54 24.39 9.47
C LYS A 101 -8.32 24.97 8.29
N ALA A 102 -8.14 24.43 7.09
CA ALA A 102 -8.90 24.82 5.91
C ALA A 102 -10.40 24.54 6.09
N ALA A 103 -10.75 23.35 6.57
CA ALA A 103 -12.14 22.97 6.84
C ALA A 103 -12.75 23.87 7.92
N GLN A 104 -12.03 24.16 9.01
CA GLN A 104 -12.48 25.11 10.04
C GLN A 104 -12.73 26.50 9.45
N ASN A 105 -11.80 27.02 8.65
CA ASN A 105 -11.93 28.33 8.04
C ASN A 105 -13.13 28.39 7.06
N PHE A 106 -13.30 27.35 6.25
CA PHE A 106 -14.37 27.23 5.27
C PHE A 106 -15.77 27.10 5.91
N LEU A 107 -15.90 26.30 6.97
CA LEU A 107 -17.19 26.01 7.60
C LEU A 107 -17.60 27.03 8.66
N ARG A 108 -16.65 27.76 9.25
CA ARG A 108 -16.95 28.78 10.26
C ARG A 108 -17.70 29.96 9.62
N VAL A 109 -18.76 30.42 10.26
CA VAL A 109 -19.46 31.65 9.87
C VAL A 109 -19.12 32.74 10.89
N ASP A 110 -18.32 33.71 10.46
CA ASP A 110 -17.76 34.77 11.33
C ASP A 110 -17.78 36.16 10.66
N GLY A 111 -18.56 36.31 9.60
CA GLY A 111 -18.72 37.59 8.87
C GLY A 111 -17.53 37.98 7.99
N THR A 112 -16.45 37.20 7.96
CA THR A 112 -15.32 37.50 7.08
C THR A 112 -15.63 37.16 5.62
N PRO A 113 -15.25 38.01 4.65
CA PRO A 113 -15.50 37.76 3.24
C PRO A 113 -14.89 36.43 2.76
N LYS A 114 -15.61 35.71 1.89
CA LYS A 114 -15.18 34.41 1.35
C LYS A 114 -13.80 34.47 0.65
N LEU A 115 -13.54 35.55 -0.09
CA LEU A 115 -12.26 35.76 -0.77
C LEU A 115 -11.08 35.82 0.22
N ASP A 116 -11.27 36.42 1.38
CA ASP A 116 -10.21 36.51 2.39
C ASP A 116 -9.98 35.16 3.07
N LYS A 117 -11.03 34.36 3.26
CA LYS A 117 -10.91 32.97 3.73
C LYS A 117 -10.11 32.10 2.78
N GLU A 118 -10.39 32.19 1.49
CA GLU A 118 -9.66 31.45 0.46
C GLU A 118 -8.19 31.85 0.43
N ARG A 119 -7.90 33.16 0.43
CA ARG A 119 -6.52 33.69 0.49
C ARG A 119 -5.79 33.25 1.74
N ALA A 120 -6.44 33.29 2.91
CA ALA A 120 -5.85 32.85 4.17
C ALA A 120 -5.51 31.35 4.13
N THR A 121 -6.39 30.54 3.53
CA THR A 121 -6.20 29.10 3.37
C THR A 121 -5.01 28.81 2.45
N VAL A 122 -4.96 29.42 1.26
CA VAL A 122 -3.83 29.29 0.34
C VAL A 122 -2.52 29.72 1.00
N ARG A 123 -2.53 30.85 1.71
CA ARG A 123 -1.35 31.36 2.43
C ARG A 123 -0.88 30.38 3.52
N ALA A 124 -1.79 29.76 4.26
CA ALA A 124 -1.46 28.75 5.26
C ALA A 124 -0.74 27.55 4.63
N PHE A 125 -1.22 27.05 3.48
CA PHE A 125 -0.57 25.94 2.76
C PHE A 125 0.84 26.31 2.29
N VAL A 126 0.98 27.47 1.62
CA VAL A 126 2.27 27.91 1.06
C VAL A 126 3.29 28.26 2.14
N SER A 127 2.84 28.76 3.30
CA SER A 127 3.70 29.07 4.44
C SER A 127 4.28 27.82 5.11
N ARG A 128 3.55 26.70 5.10
CA ARG A 128 3.97 25.43 5.70
C ARG A 128 4.72 24.54 4.71
N ARG A 129 4.45 24.67 3.41
CA ARG A 129 5.12 23.93 2.34
C ARG A 129 5.18 24.79 1.08
N SER A 130 6.38 24.94 0.51
CA SER A 130 6.56 25.73 -0.70
C SER A 130 5.76 25.16 -1.89
N TRP A 131 5.34 26.03 -2.82
CA TRP A 131 4.62 25.63 -4.04
C TRP A 131 5.28 24.48 -4.82
N PRO A 132 6.60 24.51 -5.09
CA PRO A 132 7.27 23.36 -5.73
C PRO A 132 7.23 22.10 -4.87
N GLY A 133 7.29 22.25 -3.55
CA GLY A 133 7.15 21.14 -2.60
C GLY A 133 5.77 20.50 -2.65
N LEU A 134 4.70 21.30 -2.72
CA LEU A 134 3.31 20.81 -2.85
C LEU A 134 3.12 20.00 -4.13
N ILE A 135 3.57 20.53 -5.27
CA ILE A 135 3.48 19.86 -6.58
C ILE A 135 4.31 18.57 -6.58
N GLY A 136 5.54 18.64 -6.04
CA GLY A 136 6.42 17.47 -5.96
C GLY A 136 5.87 16.38 -5.05
N ASP A 137 5.21 16.72 -3.95
CA ASP A 137 4.61 15.76 -3.03
C ASP A 137 3.35 15.13 -3.67
N ALA A 138 2.53 15.90 -4.40
CA ALA A 138 1.41 15.38 -5.17
C ALA A 138 1.86 14.41 -6.29
N PHE A 139 2.90 14.77 -7.05
CA PHE A 139 3.46 13.89 -8.07
C PHE A 139 4.01 12.59 -7.49
N ARG A 140 4.74 12.67 -6.36
CA ARG A 140 5.28 11.50 -5.67
C ARG A 140 4.17 10.59 -5.15
N LEU A 141 3.11 11.16 -4.60
CA LEU A 141 1.94 10.40 -4.16
C LEU A 141 1.25 9.69 -5.33
N ALA A 142 1.00 10.40 -6.43
CA ALA A 142 0.40 9.83 -7.63
C ALA A 142 1.26 8.70 -8.22
N ARG A 143 2.59 8.87 -8.23
CA ARG A 143 3.52 7.84 -8.69
C ARG A 143 3.53 6.61 -7.79
N ALA A 144 3.45 6.79 -6.47
CA ALA A 144 3.43 5.69 -5.51
C ALA A 144 2.07 4.96 -5.45
N TRP A 145 1.00 5.61 -5.92
CA TRP A 145 -0.36 5.07 -5.99
C TRP A 145 -0.61 4.39 -7.35
N ARG A 146 0.25 3.45 -7.75
CA ARG A 146 0.16 2.74 -9.03
C ARG A 146 0.56 1.29 -8.91
#